data_AF-A0A2R6X1L1-F1
#
_entry.id   AF-A0A2R6X1L1-F1
#
_cell.length_a   1.000
_cell.length_b   1.000
_cell.length_c   1.000
_cell.angle_alpha   90.00
_cell.angle_beta   90.00
_cell.angle_gamma   90.00
#
_symmetry.space_group_name_H-M   'P 1'
#
loop_
_entity.id
_entity.type
_entity.pdbx_description
1 polymer ?
#
loop_
_entity_poly.entity_id
_entity_poly.type
_entity_poly.pdbx_seq_one_letter_code
_entity_poly.pdbx_strand_id
1 'polypeptide(L)'
;MNKVKSKMAELAKSHGRALMVSFDDNTGEQQTIELLTAEITRSLKKCEQKLQRLSGGQGNSGDENLRKNVQRSLATDLQSLSMDFRKLQKGYLGKLRLQEAGQSGADISMGFSQQRSREDDDEFSDVGFSTTQLSQLKQNEAMSAEREREITQIVESVNDLAQIMKDLSVLVIDQGTIVDRIDYNITNVSASVEQGVRELVKAEETQKKGGMVLCVMVLIALCAFMLFVYIMKKILF
;
A
#
# COMPACT_ATOMS: atom_id res chain seq x y z
N MET A 1 0.89 1.45 -10.11
CA MET A 1 2.19 0.95 -9.59
C MET A 1 3.08 0.35 -10.67
N ASN A 2 2.63 -0.60 -11.51
CA ASN A 2 3.48 -1.18 -12.57
C ASN A 2 4.11 -0.14 -13.53
N LYS A 3 3.35 0.88 -13.93
CA LYS A 3 3.87 2.00 -14.73
C LYS A 3 4.99 2.78 -14.03
N VAL A 4 4.91 2.93 -12.70
CA VAL A 4 5.95 3.60 -11.90
C VAL A 4 7.20 2.72 -11.83
N LYS A 5 7.06 1.41 -11.57
CA LYS A 5 8.19 0.47 -11.61
C LYS A 5 8.91 0.47 -12.96
N SER A 6 8.17 0.46 -14.06
CA SER A 6 8.76 0.54 -15.41
C SER A 6 9.58 1.82 -15.62
N LYS A 7 9.06 2.96 -15.16
CA LYS A 7 9.75 4.25 -15.30
C LYS A 7 10.94 4.39 -14.36
N MET A 8 10.87 3.81 -13.17
CA MET A 8 12.02 3.75 -12.27
C MET A 8 13.16 2.93 -12.89
N ALA A 9 12.86 1.85 -13.61
CA ALA A 9 13.85 1.10 -14.35
C ALA A 9 14.46 1.90 -15.50
N GLU A 10 13.64 2.65 -16.24
CA GLU A 10 14.10 3.56 -17.30
C GLU A 10 14.97 4.69 -16.74
N LEU A 11 14.54 5.28 -15.62
CA LEU A 11 15.29 6.30 -14.90
C LEU A 11 16.64 5.76 -14.41
N ALA A 12 16.69 4.54 -13.87
CA ALA A 12 17.94 3.89 -13.47
C ALA A 12 18.91 3.73 -14.66
N LYS A 13 18.40 3.45 -15.86
CA LYS A 13 19.20 3.40 -17.09
C LYS A 13 19.73 4.78 -17.48
N SER A 14 18.89 5.81 -17.43
CA SER A 14 19.32 7.20 -17.69
C SER A 14 20.35 7.69 -16.66
N HIS A 15 20.17 7.41 -15.37
CA HIS A 15 21.18 7.68 -14.35
C HIS A 15 22.53 7.02 -14.67
N GLY A 16 22.51 5.76 -15.12
CA GLY A 16 23.74 5.06 -15.52
C GLY A 16 24.43 5.69 -16.73
N ARG A 17 23.66 6.18 -17.71
CA ARG A 17 24.17 6.87 -18.90
C ARG A 17 24.71 8.27 -18.58
N ALA A 18 24.00 9.05 -17.77
CA ALA A 18 24.44 10.38 -17.35
C ALA A 18 25.72 10.34 -16.50
N LEU A 19 25.95 9.26 -15.76
CA LEU A 19 27.19 9.04 -14.99
C LEU A 19 28.37 8.54 -15.85
N MET A 20 28.17 8.12 -17.11
CA MET A 20 29.30 7.79 -17.98
C MET A 20 30.02 9.07 -18.38
N VAL A 21 31.37 9.04 -18.33
CA VAL A 21 32.23 10.08 -18.89
C VAL A 21 32.11 10.00 -20.41
N SER A 22 31.12 10.70 -20.97
CA SER A 22 30.96 10.88 -22.40
C SER A 22 31.50 12.24 -22.82
N PHE A 23 32.09 12.33 -24.01
CA PHE A 23 32.49 13.58 -24.65
C PHE A 23 31.32 14.27 -25.38
N ASP A 24 30.12 13.70 -25.27
CA ASP A 24 28.88 14.22 -25.86
C ASP A 24 28.07 15.03 -24.84
N ASP A 25 27.22 15.94 -25.33
CA ASP A 25 26.44 16.88 -24.54
C ASP A 25 25.40 16.14 -23.67
N ASN A 26 25.71 15.91 -22.39
CA ASN A 26 24.87 15.15 -21.44
C ASN A 26 23.50 15.83 -21.14
N THR A 27 23.28 17.04 -21.66
CA THR A 27 22.05 17.84 -21.62
C THR A 27 20.78 17.03 -21.91
N GLY A 28 20.82 16.10 -22.88
CA GLY A 28 19.66 15.30 -23.27
C GLY A 28 19.24 14.24 -22.23
N GLU A 29 20.20 13.55 -21.62
CA GLU A 29 19.91 12.58 -20.55
C GLU A 29 19.48 13.31 -19.27
N GLN A 30 20.03 14.48 -19.00
CA GLN A 30 19.67 15.31 -17.85
C GLN A 30 18.21 15.79 -17.91
N GLN A 31 17.76 16.28 -19.07
CA GLN A 31 16.35 16.59 -19.31
C GLN A 31 15.46 15.35 -19.16
N THR A 32 15.93 14.19 -19.60
CA THR A 32 15.18 12.93 -19.47
C THR A 32 15.04 12.52 -18.01
N ILE A 33 16.10 12.66 -17.20
CA ILE A 33 16.08 12.43 -15.75
C ILE A 33 15.11 13.39 -15.07
N GLU A 34 15.12 14.67 -15.43
CA GLU A 34 14.21 15.70 -14.89
C GLU A 34 12.75 15.32 -15.15
N LEU A 35 12.42 14.97 -16.39
CA LEU A 35 11.06 14.57 -16.79
C LEU A 35 10.59 13.30 -16.10
N LEU A 36 11.43 12.25 -16.09
CA LEU A 36 11.09 10.96 -15.46
C LEU A 36 10.91 11.12 -13.94
N THR A 37 11.79 11.87 -13.29
CA THR A 37 11.72 12.15 -11.84
C THR A 37 10.42 12.87 -11.48
N ALA A 38 10.05 13.91 -12.25
CA ALA A 38 8.80 14.64 -12.06
C ALA A 38 7.57 13.75 -12.31
N GLU A 39 7.60 12.91 -13.35
CA GLU A 39 6.46 12.07 -13.69
C GLU A 39 6.26 10.89 -12.71
N ILE A 40 7.35 10.32 -12.20
CA ILE A 40 7.33 9.31 -11.13
C ILE A 40 6.74 9.94 -9.86
N THR A 41 7.28 11.09 -9.42
CA THR A 41 6.80 11.80 -8.22
C THR A 41 5.31 12.14 -8.33
N ARG A 42 4.86 12.66 -9.47
CA ARG A 42 3.44 12.93 -9.74
C ARG A 42 2.58 11.67 -9.70
N SER A 43 3.09 10.55 -10.20
CA SER A 43 2.38 9.28 -10.19
C SER A 43 2.25 8.70 -8.78
N LEU A 44 3.30 8.83 -7.95
CA LEU A 44 3.29 8.43 -6.54
C LEU A 44 2.30 9.27 -5.73
N LYS A 45 2.32 10.61 -5.87
CA LYS A 45 1.33 11.51 -5.26
C LYS A 45 -0.11 11.17 -5.67
N LYS A 46 -0.35 10.89 -6.97
CA LYS A 46 -1.68 10.45 -7.44
C LYS A 46 -2.12 9.12 -6.82
N CYS A 47 -1.20 8.18 -6.62
CA CYS A 47 -1.50 6.91 -5.96
C CYS A 47 -1.84 7.12 -4.48
N GLU A 48 -1.09 7.96 -3.78
CA GLU A 48 -1.31 8.32 -2.37
C GLU A 48 -2.67 9.01 -2.17
N GLN A 49 -3.02 10.01 -2.98
CA GLN A 49 -4.34 10.65 -2.94
C GLN A 49 -5.50 9.69 -3.20
N LYS A 50 -5.35 8.76 -4.15
CA LYS A 50 -6.38 7.74 -4.43
C LYS A 50 -6.54 6.77 -3.26
N LEU A 51 -5.43 6.43 -2.61
CA LEU A 51 -5.41 5.56 -1.45
C LEU A 51 -6.08 6.19 -0.24
N GLN A 52 -5.84 7.47 0.02
CA GLN A 52 -6.51 8.22 1.10
C GLN A 52 -8.03 8.30 0.88
N ARG A 53 -8.49 8.46 -0.36
CA ARG A 53 -9.93 8.49 -0.67
C ARG A 53 -10.63 7.16 -0.38
N LEU A 54 -9.93 6.03 -0.46
CA LEU A 54 -10.49 4.73 -0.09
C LEU A 54 -10.79 4.62 1.41
N SER A 55 -10.12 5.42 2.24
CA SER A 55 -10.29 5.46 3.70
C SER A 55 -11.59 6.13 4.17
N GLY A 56 -12.13 7.06 3.37
CA GLY A 56 -13.20 7.97 3.79
C GLY A 56 -14.58 7.65 3.21
N GLY A 57 -14.73 6.57 2.45
CA GLY A 57 -16.01 6.23 1.83
C GLY A 57 -16.91 5.47 2.80
N GLN A 58 -18.06 6.03 3.18
CA GLN A 58 -19.12 5.31 3.90
C GLN A 58 -19.66 4.16 3.03
N GLY A 59 -19.25 2.92 3.34
CA GLY A 59 -19.75 1.69 2.71
C GLY A 59 -20.49 0.78 3.69
N ASN A 60 -21.15 -0.25 3.15
CA ASN A 60 -21.80 -1.29 3.94
C ASN A 60 -20.75 -2.05 4.78
N SER A 61 -21.08 -2.46 6.01
CA SER A 61 -20.14 -3.00 7.01
C SER A 61 -19.31 -4.22 6.55
N GLY A 62 -19.80 -5.03 5.60
CA GLY A 62 -19.03 -6.12 4.99
C GLY A 62 -17.97 -5.67 3.99
N ASP A 63 -18.17 -4.52 3.34
CA ASP A 63 -17.26 -3.94 2.35
C ASP A 63 -16.16 -3.09 3.02
N GLU A 64 -16.43 -2.58 4.23
CA GLU A 64 -15.47 -1.80 5.05
C GLU A 64 -14.18 -2.57 5.37
N ASN A 65 -14.30 -3.83 5.79
CA ASN A 65 -13.12 -4.65 6.13
C ASN A 65 -12.30 -5.00 4.89
N LEU A 66 -12.95 -5.27 3.76
CA LEU A 66 -12.29 -5.51 2.49
C LEU A 66 -11.54 -4.25 2.02
N ARG A 67 -12.19 -3.09 2.08
CA ARG A 67 -11.59 -1.79 1.71
C ARG A 67 -10.36 -1.47 2.56
N LYS A 68 -10.45 -1.63 3.88
CA LYS A 68 -9.30 -1.43 4.78
C LYS A 68 -8.16 -2.39 4.47
N ASN A 69 -8.45 -3.66 4.17
CA ASN A 69 -7.42 -4.63 3.80
C ASN A 69 -6.73 -4.30 2.46
N VAL A 70 -7.51 -3.93 1.44
CA VAL A 70 -6.98 -3.49 0.15
C VAL A 70 -6.15 -2.22 0.30
N GLN A 71 -6.65 -1.24 1.06
CA GLN A 71 -5.96 0.00 1.36
C GLN A 71 -4.62 -0.27 2.06
N ARG A 72 -4.61 -1.07 3.12
CA ARG A 72 -3.37 -1.43 3.82
C ARG A 72 -2.35 -2.12 2.91
N SER A 73 -2.80 -3.05 2.06
CA SER A 73 -1.91 -3.71 1.10
C SER A 73 -1.31 -2.73 0.09
N LEU A 74 -2.14 -1.87 -0.49
CA LEU A 74 -1.70 -0.85 -1.44
C LEU A 74 -0.80 0.21 -0.77
N ALA A 75 -1.01 0.51 0.50
CA ALA A 75 -0.17 1.40 1.29
C ALA A 75 1.24 0.83 1.45
N THR A 76 1.35 -0.45 1.84
CA THR A 76 2.63 -1.16 1.95
C THR A 76 3.36 -1.19 0.60
N ASP A 77 2.67 -1.53 -0.49
CA ASP A 77 3.26 -1.55 -1.83
C ASP A 77 3.75 -0.16 -2.27
N LEU A 78 2.98 0.89 -1.96
CA LEU A 78 3.34 2.27 -2.31
C LEU A 78 4.52 2.78 -1.48
N GLN A 79 4.58 2.41 -0.20
CA GLN A 79 5.69 2.72 0.68
C GLN A 79 6.97 2.04 0.19
N SER A 80 6.93 0.74 -0.12
CA SER A 80 8.07 0.01 -0.72
C SER A 80 8.57 0.68 -1.99
N LEU A 81 7.65 1.05 -2.89
CA LEU A 81 8.00 1.70 -4.15
C LEU A 81 8.63 3.08 -3.95
N SER A 82 8.15 3.84 -2.95
CA SER A 82 8.68 5.16 -2.61
C SER A 82 10.07 5.06 -1.98
N MET A 83 10.31 4.03 -1.15
CA MET A 83 11.64 3.72 -0.62
C MET A 83 12.63 3.35 -1.72
N ASP A 84 12.23 2.47 -2.65
CA ASP A 84 13.08 2.08 -3.78
C ASP A 84 13.46 3.28 -4.65
N PHE A 85 12.50 4.16 -4.93
CA PHE A 85 12.74 5.37 -5.72
C PHE A 85 13.69 6.35 -5.01
N ARG A 86 13.53 6.51 -3.70
CA ARG A 86 14.44 7.32 -2.89
C ARG A 86 15.86 6.74 -2.84
N LYS A 87 16.00 5.42 -2.67
CA LYS A 87 17.30 4.72 -2.72
C LYS A 87 17.99 4.95 -4.06
N LEU A 88 17.24 4.90 -5.16
CA LEU A 88 17.75 5.17 -6.50
C LEU A 88 18.27 6.61 -6.64
N GLN A 89 17.48 7.61 -6.21
CA GLN A 89 17.87 9.03 -6.25
C GLN A 89 19.07 9.35 -5.35
N LYS A 90 19.08 8.86 -4.10
CA LYS A 90 20.21 9.02 -3.16
C LYS A 90 21.48 8.38 -3.73
N GLY A 91 21.36 7.20 -4.35
CA GLY A 91 22.47 6.49 -4.98
C GLY A 91 23.06 7.24 -6.18
N TYR A 92 22.22 7.84 -7.01
CA TYR A 92 22.70 8.67 -8.14
C TYR A 92 23.41 9.93 -7.67
N LEU A 93 22.81 10.67 -6.74
CA LEU A 93 23.38 11.90 -6.19
C LEU A 93 24.70 11.67 -5.44
N GLY A 94 24.85 10.51 -4.78
CA GLY A 94 26.13 10.09 -4.20
C GLY A 94 27.23 9.84 -5.24
N LYS A 95 26.88 9.26 -6.40
CA LYS A 95 27.83 9.01 -7.50
C LYS A 95 28.21 10.28 -8.24
N LEU A 96 27.26 11.19 -8.44
CA LEU A 96 27.49 12.49 -9.07
C LEU A 96 28.55 13.29 -8.30
N ARG A 97 28.45 13.31 -6.96
CA ARG A 97 29.46 13.90 -6.07
C ARG A 97 30.85 13.27 -6.20
N LEU A 98 30.92 11.94 -6.31
CA LEU A 98 32.20 11.22 -6.41
C LEU A 98 32.91 11.54 -7.74
N GLN A 99 32.14 11.71 -8.81
CA GLN A 99 32.67 12.10 -10.12
C GLN A 99 33.24 13.52 -10.10
N GLU A 100 32.60 14.45 -9.39
CA GLU A 100 33.08 15.83 -9.24
C GLU A 100 34.31 15.92 -8.32
N ALA A 101 34.29 15.22 -7.19
CA ALA A 101 35.44 15.13 -6.30
C ALA A 101 36.65 14.45 -6.96
N GLY A 102 36.42 13.51 -7.90
CA GLY A 102 37.47 12.85 -8.68
C GLY A 102 38.05 13.67 -9.83
N GLN A 103 37.38 14.74 -10.28
CA GLN A 103 37.91 15.67 -11.29
C GLN A 103 38.83 16.75 -10.69
N SER A 104 38.77 16.99 -9.37
CA SER A 104 39.68 17.88 -8.66
C SER A 104 40.60 17.12 -7.70
N GLY A 105 41.76 16.70 -8.20
CA GLY A 105 42.94 16.47 -7.37
C GLY A 105 43.12 15.05 -6.83
N ALA A 106 44.30 14.51 -7.09
CA ALA A 106 44.76 13.17 -6.78
C ALA A 106 44.99 12.88 -5.28
N ASP A 107 44.12 13.31 -4.35
CA ASP A 107 44.43 13.24 -2.91
C ASP A 107 43.30 12.73 -1.97
N ILE A 108 42.14 12.30 -2.47
CA ILE A 108 41.05 11.78 -1.60
C ILE A 108 41.05 10.24 -1.51
N SER A 109 42.19 9.58 -1.76
CA SER A 109 42.29 8.12 -1.59
C SER A 109 42.39 7.68 -0.12
N MET A 110 42.48 8.59 0.87
CA MET A 110 42.70 8.25 2.28
C MET A 110 41.65 8.77 3.28
N GLY A 111 40.50 9.30 2.84
CA GLY A 111 39.46 9.83 3.75
C GLY A 111 38.16 9.01 3.87
N PHE A 112 37.80 8.24 2.83
CA PHE A 112 36.45 7.66 2.72
C PHE A 112 36.34 6.18 3.09
N SER A 113 37.46 5.53 3.44
CA SER A 113 37.48 4.15 3.92
C SER A 113 37.00 4.01 5.37
N GLN A 114 36.81 5.10 6.11
CA GLN A 114 36.43 5.08 7.53
C GLN A 114 34.97 5.48 7.84
N GLN A 115 34.11 5.64 6.82
CA GLN A 115 32.67 5.88 7.03
C GLN A 115 31.81 4.81 6.33
N ARG A 116 32.27 3.56 6.35
CA ARG A 116 31.55 2.42 5.79
C ARG A 116 31.00 1.46 6.85
N SER A 117 30.79 1.92 8.08
CA SER A 117 30.46 1.01 9.20
C SER A 117 29.41 1.52 10.19
N ARG A 118 28.54 2.48 9.84
CA ARG A 118 27.52 2.96 10.81
C ARG A 118 26.24 3.57 10.20
N GLU A 119 25.79 3.06 9.06
CA GLU A 119 24.45 3.41 8.51
C GLU A 119 23.58 2.16 8.23
N ASP A 120 23.86 1.05 8.90
CA ASP A 120 22.88 -0.03 9.08
C ASP A 120 22.36 0.12 10.51
N ASP A 121 21.13 0.65 10.68
CA ASP A 121 20.20 0.25 11.78
C ASP A 121 18.97 1.15 11.98
N ASP A 122 18.63 2.10 11.09
CA ASP A 122 17.35 2.82 11.23
C ASP A 122 16.69 3.16 9.89
N GLU A 123 16.32 2.12 9.13
CA GLU A 123 15.64 2.21 7.82
C GLU A 123 14.27 2.91 7.89
N PHE A 124 13.72 3.12 9.09
CA PHE A 124 12.42 3.78 9.30
C PHE A 124 12.52 5.22 9.83
N SER A 125 13.65 5.62 10.45
CA SER A 125 13.78 6.92 11.13
C SER A 125 14.30 8.05 10.23
N ASP A 126 15.02 7.75 9.15
CA ASP A 126 15.63 8.77 8.28
C ASP A 126 14.69 9.13 7.11
N VAL A 127 13.58 9.81 7.39
CA VAL A 127 12.54 10.10 6.37
C VAL A 127 12.97 11.19 5.37
N GLY A 128 14.06 11.94 5.60
CA GLY A 128 14.57 12.97 4.68
C GLY A 128 16.09 12.93 4.49
N PHE A 129 16.65 13.74 3.59
CA PHE A 129 18.09 14.04 3.65
C PHE A 129 18.34 14.89 4.91
N SER A 130 19.34 14.57 5.71
CA SER A 130 19.67 15.40 6.88
C SER A 130 20.07 16.79 6.41
N THR A 131 19.67 17.84 7.15
CA THR A 131 19.99 19.24 6.84
C THR A 131 21.49 19.47 6.65
N THR A 132 22.32 18.70 7.35
CA THR A 132 23.78 18.67 7.21
C THR A 132 24.22 18.10 5.86
N GLN A 133 23.62 16.98 5.42
CA GLN A 133 23.91 16.38 4.12
C GLN A 133 23.48 17.29 2.95
N LEU A 134 22.41 18.07 3.14
CA LEU A 134 21.86 19.04 2.19
C LEU A 134 22.69 20.33 2.13
N SER A 135 23.23 20.79 3.26
CA SER A 135 24.21 21.89 3.29
C SER A 135 25.51 21.50 2.59
N GLN A 136 25.99 20.28 2.83
CA GLN A 136 27.16 19.73 2.14
C GLN A 136 26.92 19.48 0.64
N LEU A 137 25.66 19.41 0.18
CA LEU A 137 25.36 19.36 -1.27
C LEU A 137 25.66 20.70 -1.93
N LYS A 138 25.32 21.80 -1.25
CA LYS A 138 25.46 23.16 -1.78
C LYS A 138 26.88 23.71 -1.69
N GLN A 139 27.70 23.23 -0.76
CA GLN A 139 28.96 23.91 -0.39
C GLN A 139 30.21 23.50 -1.19
N ASN A 140 30.14 22.48 -2.07
CA ASN A 140 31.33 21.91 -2.74
C ASN A 140 31.53 22.45 -4.18
N GLU A 141 31.33 23.75 -4.36
CA GLU A 141 30.93 24.35 -5.64
C GLU A 141 32.10 24.68 -6.59
N ALA A 142 32.42 23.73 -7.47
CA ALA A 142 32.94 23.97 -8.82
C ALA A 142 31.95 23.40 -9.85
N MET A 143 30.65 23.69 -9.64
CA MET A 143 29.54 23.05 -10.34
C MET A 143 29.04 23.93 -11.49
N SER A 144 28.83 23.36 -12.68
CA SER A 144 28.09 24.04 -13.75
C SER A 144 26.64 24.27 -13.31
N ALA A 145 26.07 25.44 -13.62
CA ALA A 145 24.69 25.83 -13.26
C ALA A 145 23.61 24.77 -13.61
N GLU A 146 23.85 23.98 -14.66
CA GLU A 146 22.94 22.91 -15.08
C GLU A 146 22.90 21.73 -14.10
N ARG A 147 24.05 21.32 -13.56
CA ARG A 147 24.11 20.26 -12.53
C ARG A 147 23.53 20.72 -11.20
N GLU A 148 23.72 21.99 -10.83
CA GLU A 148 23.12 22.56 -9.63
C GLU A 148 21.60 22.46 -9.69
N ARG A 149 21.03 22.74 -10.87
CA ARG A 149 19.60 22.60 -11.13
C ARG A 149 19.12 21.16 -11.01
N GLU A 150 19.83 20.19 -11.58
CA GLU A 150 19.47 18.77 -11.48
C GLU A 150 19.51 18.29 -10.02
N ILE A 151 20.57 18.61 -9.28
CA ILE A 151 20.70 18.24 -7.87
C ILE A 151 19.56 18.84 -7.06
N THR A 152 19.25 20.12 -7.28
CA THR A 152 18.13 20.80 -6.59
C THR A 152 16.82 20.08 -6.85
N GLN A 153 16.54 19.71 -8.10
CA GLN A 153 15.32 19.00 -8.47
C GLN A 153 15.23 17.60 -7.83
N ILE A 154 16.34 16.87 -7.78
CA ILE A 154 16.40 15.55 -7.14
C ILE A 154 16.14 15.69 -5.63
N VAL A 155 16.73 16.69 -5.00
CA VAL A 155 16.52 16.98 -3.56
C VAL A 155 15.06 17.31 -3.28
N GLU A 156 14.42 18.14 -4.12
CA GLU A 156 12.99 18.44 -4.03
C GLU A 156 12.14 17.17 -4.17
N SER A 157 12.45 16.32 -5.14
CA SER A 157 11.76 15.03 -5.33
C SER A 157 11.92 14.12 -4.11
N VAL A 158 13.11 14.05 -3.50
CA VAL A 158 13.33 13.25 -2.29
C VAL A 158 12.56 13.80 -1.09
N ASN A 159 12.46 15.12 -0.96
CA ASN A 159 11.65 15.75 0.09
C ASN A 159 10.15 15.50 -0.12
N ASP A 160 9.68 15.53 -1.36
CA ASP A 160 8.31 15.14 -1.72
C ASP A 160 8.01 13.68 -1.32
N LEU A 161 8.97 12.77 -1.51
CA LEU A 161 8.83 11.37 -1.09
C LEU A 161 8.80 11.22 0.44
N ALA A 162 9.55 12.05 1.17
CA ALA A 162 9.54 12.09 2.62
C ALA A 162 8.12 12.35 3.14
N GLN A 163 7.42 13.31 2.52
CA GLN A 163 6.04 13.62 2.85
C GLN A 163 5.10 12.45 2.55
N ILE A 164 5.18 11.87 1.34
CA ILE A 164 4.37 10.69 0.96
C ILE A 164 4.59 9.54 1.94
N MET A 165 5.84 9.26 2.30
CA MET A 165 6.19 8.21 3.27
C MET A 165 5.56 8.46 4.64
N LYS A 166 5.62 9.70 5.14
CA LYS A 166 5.00 10.08 6.41
C LYS A 166 3.48 9.88 6.40
N ASP A 167 2.82 10.26 5.30
CA ASP A 167 1.38 10.12 5.14
C ASP A 167 0.96 8.65 4.99
N LEU A 168 1.81 7.81 4.39
CA LEU A 168 1.61 6.37 4.29
C LEU A 168 1.93 5.62 5.58
N SER A 169 2.89 6.09 6.39
CA SER A 169 3.22 5.47 7.67
C SER A 169 2.01 5.39 8.59
N VAL A 170 1.14 6.40 8.61
CA VAL A 170 -0.13 6.36 9.36
C VAL A 170 -1.05 5.21 8.89
N LEU A 171 -1.04 4.90 7.59
CA LEU A 171 -1.85 3.82 7.02
C LEU A 171 -1.21 2.42 7.19
N VAL A 172 0.10 2.34 7.38
CA VAL A 172 0.87 1.08 7.46
C VAL A 172 1.19 0.67 8.90
N ILE A 173 1.35 1.61 9.84
CA ILE A 173 1.63 1.33 11.27
C ILE A 173 0.50 0.53 11.94
N ASP A 174 -0.73 0.63 11.44
CA ASP A 174 -1.91 -0.07 11.96
C ASP A 174 -1.95 -1.58 11.62
N GLN A 175 -0.80 -2.14 11.24
CA GLN A 175 -0.63 -3.50 10.79
C GLN A 175 0.65 -4.06 11.40
N GLY A 176 0.54 -4.52 12.64
CA GLY A 176 1.52 -5.47 13.16
C GLY A 176 1.68 -6.62 12.16
N THR A 177 2.93 -6.97 11.87
CA THR A 177 3.43 -8.15 11.13
C THR A 177 2.46 -8.87 10.19
N ILE A 178 2.83 -8.99 8.91
CA ILE A 178 2.17 -9.71 7.78
C ILE A 178 1.30 -10.94 8.16
N VAL A 179 1.65 -11.68 9.22
CA VAL A 179 0.92 -12.83 9.78
C VAL A 179 -0.48 -12.50 10.33
N ASP A 180 -0.69 -11.31 10.90
CA ASP A 180 -1.96 -10.92 11.55
C ASP A 180 -3.14 -10.85 10.56
N ARG A 181 -2.84 -10.65 9.27
CA ARG A 181 -3.84 -10.59 8.19
C ARG A 181 -4.48 -11.93 7.87
N ILE A 182 -3.73 -13.02 7.99
CA ILE A 182 -4.23 -14.38 7.71
C ILE A 182 -5.12 -14.81 8.89
N ASP A 183 -4.65 -14.63 10.11
CA ASP A 183 -5.39 -15.00 11.32
C ASP A 183 -6.69 -14.20 11.45
N TYR A 184 -6.69 -12.89 11.17
CA TYR A 184 -7.92 -12.09 11.19
C TYR A 184 -8.94 -12.56 10.14
N ASN A 185 -8.51 -12.79 8.90
CA ASN A 185 -9.42 -13.23 7.84
C ASN A 185 -9.94 -14.66 8.07
N ILE A 186 -9.09 -15.57 8.55
CA ILE A 186 -9.51 -16.93 8.95
C ILE A 186 -10.50 -16.87 10.10
N THR A 187 -10.25 -16.05 11.12
CA THR A 187 -11.15 -15.90 12.27
C THR A 187 -12.51 -15.37 11.85
N ASN A 188 -12.56 -14.38 10.96
CA ASN A 188 -13.81 -13.80 10.47
C ASN A 188 -14.61 -14.78 9.58
N VAL A 189 -13.92 -15.57 8.74
CA VAL A 189 -14.54 -16.64 7.95
C VAL A 189 -15.05 -17.75 8.86
N SER A 190 -14.26 -18.17 9.86
CA SER A 190 -14.65 -19.17 10.86
C SER A 190 -15.92 -18.74 11.61
N ALA A 191 -15.97 -17.50 12.08
CA ALA A 191 -17.14 -16.95 12.77
C ALA A 191 -18.39 -16.92 11.86
N SER A 192 -18.22 -16.52 10.60
CA SER A 192 -19.33 -16.48 9.62
C SER A 192 -19.86 -17.89 9.29
N VAL A 193 -18.96 -18.86 9.14
CA VAL A 193 -19.33 -20.27 8.90
C VAL A 193 -20.03 -20.87 10.11
N GLU A 194 -19.52 -20.63 11.33
CA GLU A 194 -20.16 -21.11 12.55
C GLU A 194 -21.58 -20.55 12.70
N GLN A 195 -21.78 -19.26 12.39
CA GLN A 195 -23.08 -18.63 12.41
C GLN A 195 -24.02 -19.21 11.36
N GLY A 196 -23.53 -19.48 10.14
CA GLY A 196 -24.29 -20.17 9.10
C GLY A 196 -24.71 -21.59 9.50
N VAL A 197 -23.83 -22.35 10.14
CA VAL A 197 -24.14 -23.68 10.66
C VAL A 197 -25.23 -23.61 11.74
N ARG A 198 -25.16 -22.64 12.66
CA ARG A 198 -26.21 -22.45 13.68
C ARG A 198 -27.57 -22.16 13.07
N GLU A 199 -27.64 -21.33 12.03
CA GLU A 199 -28.91 -21.05 11.34
C GLU A 199 -29.45 -22.28 10.60
N LEU A 200 -28.59 -23.10 9.99
CA LEU A 200 -29.00 -24.37 9.39
C LEU A 200 -29.56 -25.36 10.41
N VAL A 201 -28.93 -25.48 11.59
CA VAL A 201 -29.42 -26.35 12.68
C VAL A 201 -30.79 -25.87 13.19
N LYS A 202 -30.97 -24.57 13.40
CA LYS A 202 -32.28 -24.00 13.78
C LYS A 202 -33.35 -24.27 12.71
N ALA A 203 -32.99 -24.14 11.44
CA ALA A 203 -33.90 -24.42 10.33
C ALA A 203 -34.31 -25.90 10.29
N GLU A 204 -33.36 -26.83 10.50
CA GLU A 204 -33.63 -28.27 10.58
C GLU A 204 -34.55 -28.60 11.77
N GLU A 205 -34.29 -28.06 12.96
CA GLU A 205 -35.14 -28.28 14.14
C GLU A 205 -36.56 -27.75 13.92
N THR A 206 -36.69 -26.61 13.26
CA THR A 206 -37.98 -26.00 12.92
C THR A 206 -38.71 -26.86 11.89
N GLN A 207 -38.01 -27.38 10.88
CA GLN A 207 -38.57 -28.26 9.85
C GLN A 207 -39.04 -29.60 10.43
N LYS A 208 -38.27 -30.21 11.35
CA LYS A 208 -38.66 -31.45 12.05
C LYS A 208 -39.94 -31.30 12.87
N LYS A 209 -40.18 -30.11 13.43
CA LYS A 209 -41.33 -29.85 14.32
C LYS A 209 -42.63 -29.45 13.58
N GLY A 210 -42.53 -28.88 12.37
CA GLY A 210 -43.62 -28.03 11.85
C GLY A 210 -44.61 -28.61 10.83
N GLY A 211 -44.23 -29.61 10.02
CA GLY A 211 -45.05 -30.00 8.86
C GLY A 211 -46.13 -31.05 9.17
N MET A 212 -45.73 -32.19 9.68
CA MET A 212 -46.63 -33.35 9.84
C MET A 212 -47.60 -33.18 11.01
N VAL A 213 -47.18 -32.55 12.11
CA VAL A 213 -48.01 -32.40 13.32
C VAL A 213 -49.19 -31.47 13.04
N LEU A 214 -48.97 -30.36 12.31
CA LEU A 214 -50.03 -29.40 11.99
C LEU A 214 -51.07 -29.99 11.03
N CYS A 215 -50.62 -30.77 10.03
CA CYS A 215 -51.52 -31.49 9.13
C CYS A 215 -52.38 -32.54 9.87
N VAL A 216 -51.77 -33.32 10.78
CA VAL A 216 -52.49 -34.31 11.60
C VAL A 216 -53.51 -33.64 12.53
N MET A 217 -53.16 -32.51 13.16
CA MET A 217 -54.09 -31.76 14.03
C MET A 217 -55.30 -31.22 13.24
N VAL A 218 -55.10 -30.73 12.02
CA VAL A 218 -56.18 -30.25 11.14
C VAL A 218 -57.11 -31.39 10.74
N LEU A 219 -56.55 -32.57 10.39
CA LEU A 219 -57.35 -33.75 10.05
C LEU A 219 -58.22 -34.21 11.22
N ILE A 220 -57.67 -34.27 12.43
CA ILE A 220 -58.41 -34.65 13.65
C ILE A 220 -59.57 -33.67 13.91
N ALA A 221 -59.33 -32.36 13.77
CA ALA A 221 -60.36 -31.34 13.96
C ALA A 221 -61.52 -31.49 12.96
N LEU A 222 -61.23 -31.74 11.68
CA LEU A 222 -62.24 -31.97 10.65
C LEU A 222 -63.05 -33.24 10.91
N CYS A 223 -62.41 -34.33 11.32
CA CYS A 223 -63.10 -35.56 11.69
C CYS A 223 -64.03 -35.35 12.89
N ALA A 224 -63.58 -34.64 13.93
CA ALA A 224 -64.39 -34.32 15.10
C ALA A 224 -65.61 -33.47 14.73
N PHE A 225 -65.44 -32.47 13.84
CA PHE A 225 -66.53 -31.66 13.34
C PHE A 225 -67.57 -32.49 12.58
N MET A 226 -67.13 -33.37 11.68
CA MET A 226 -68.03 -34.27 10.93
C MET A 226 -68.81 -35.21 11.86
N LEU A 227 -68.15 -35.76 12.88
CA LEU A 227 -68.80 -36.60 13.88
C LEU A 227 -69.84 -35.82 14.70
N PHE A 228 -69.51 -34.59 15.11
CA PHE A 228 -70.44 -33.72 15.83
C PHE A 228 -71.70 -33.43 15.00
N VAL A 229 -71.52 -33.06 13.73
CA VAL A 229 -72.65 -32.82 12.80
C VAL A 229 -73.49 -34.10 12.62
N TYR A 230 -72.85 -35.27 12.51
CA TYR A 230 -73.56 -36.55 12.39
C TYR A 230 -74.39 -36.88 13.64
N ILE A 231 -73.82 -36.70 14.84
CA ILE A 231 -74.53 -36.93 16.11
C ILE A 231 -75.69 -35.95 16.26
N MET A 232 -75.47 -34.67 16.00
CA MET A 232 -76.54 -33.66 16.02
C MET A 232 -77.66 -34.02 15.06
N LYS A 233 -77.33 -34.44 13.82
CA LYS A 233 -78.34 -34.89 12.86
C LYS A 233 -79.12 -36.09 13.38
N LYS A 234 -78.47 -37.09 13.97
CA LYS A 234 -79.12 -38.31 14.51
C LYS A 234 -80.01 -38.03 15.73
N ILE A 235 -79.70 -37.00 16.51
CA ILE A 235 -80.48 -36.63 17.70
C ILE A 235 -81.69 -35.76 17.31
N LEU A 236 -81.55 -34.92 16.28
CA LEU A 236 -82.54 -33.92 15.90
C LEU A 236 -83.50 -34.39 14.78
N PHE A 237 -83.19 -35.51 14.11
CA PHE A 237 -83.96 -36.16 13.05
C PHE A 237 -84.08 -37.67 13.32
#